data_AF-A0A4R2NZB5-F1
#
_entry.id   AF-A0A4R2NZB5-F1
#
_cell.length_a   1.000
_cell.length_b   1.000
_cell.length_c   1.000
_cell.angle_alpha   90.00
_cell.angle_beta   90.00
_cell.angle_gamma   90.00
#
_symmetry.space_group_name_H-M   'P 1'
#
loop_
_entity.id
_entity.type
_entity.pdbx_description
1 polymer ?
#
loop_
_entity_poly.entity_id
_entity_poly.type
_entity_poly.pdbx_seq_one_letter_code
_entity_poly.pdbx_strand_id
1 'polypeptide(L)'
;MLKFFKKKKQKEFTINCATDYLKINEYLLDFPCKDSDLLAVFGEPTRKISSSNEYLIWDEYGFLCSVNDNNQIVSLRVYQGTNNPSEYVPQKSFSGKLFLEEDDITFNEFSKIGLGKIAIHRLGSENETRFGFSIGVNNDYKV
;
A
#
# COMPACT_ATOMS: atom_id res chain seq x y z
N MET A 1 16.13 25.97 28.08
CA MET A 1 16.59 25.33 26.82
C MET A 1 15.42 24.63 26.16
N LEU A 2 14.80 25.22 25.14
CA LEU A 2 13.82 24.51 24.32
C LEU A 2 14.58 23.58 23.37
N LYS A 3 14.46 22.26 23.59
CA LYS A 3 14.88 21.28 22.58
C LYS A 3 13.89 21.39 21.42
N PHE A 4 14.29 22.07 20.35
CA PHE A 4 13.60 21.97 19.07
C PHE A 4 13.76 20.53 18.58
N PHE A 5 12.75 19.70 18.85
CA PHE A 5 12.62 18.40 18.21
C PHE A 5 12.42 18.65 16.72
N LYS A 6 13.49 18.56 15.91
CA LYS A 6 13.37 18.50 14.46
C LYS A 6 12.47 17.32 14.15
N LYS A 7 11.23 17.59 13.71
CA LYS A 7 10.31 16.58 13.21
C LYS A 7 11.03 15.87 12.07
N LYS A 8 11.32 14.58 12.22
CA LYS A 8 12.00 13.79 11.18
C LYS A 8 11.11 13.87 9.94
N LYS A 9 11.65 14.35 8.81
CA LYS A 9 10.89 14.46 7.57
C LYS A 9 10.40 13.06 7.21
N GLN A 10 9.08 12.91 7.04
CA GLN A 10 8.48 11.64 6.66
C GLN A 10 9.06 11.22 5.31
N LYS A 11 9.44 9.94 5.17
CA LYS A 11 9.92 9.41 3.90
C LYS A 11 8.76 9.47 2.90
N GLU A 12 8.94 10.22 1.83
CA GLU A 12 7.95 10.31 0.74
C GLU A 12 8.11 9.10 -0.19
N PHE A 13 6.97 8.60 -0.68
CA PHE A 13 6.90 7.47 -1.59
C PHE A 13 6.13 7.85 -2.84
N THR A 14 6.63 7.44 -3.99
CA THR A 14 5.98 7.56 -5.28
C THR A 14 5.65 6.17 -5.79
N ILE A 15 4.37 5.89 -6.04
CA ILE A 15 3.92 4.63 -6.62
C ILE A 15 3.67 4.90 -8.09
N ASN A 16 4.43 4.27 -8.98
CA ASN A 16 4.22 4.35 -10.42
C ASN A 16 3.66 3.02 -10.91
N CYS A 17 2.52 3.09 -11.59
CA CYS A 17 1.85 1.94 -12.13
C CYS A 17 1.75 2.10 -13.65
N ALA A 18 2.01 1.04 -14.39
CA ALA A 18 1.82 0.98 -15.83
C ALA A 18 1.27 -0.39 -16.21
N THR A 19 0.93 -0.56 -17.48
CA THR A 19 0.30 -1.80 -17.99
C THR A 19 1.02 -3.09 -17.54
N ASP A 20 2.35 -3.10 -17.48
CA ASP A 20 3.13 -4.31 -17.17
C ASP A 20 4.04 -4.17 -15.95
N TYR A 21 3.99 -3.05 -15.24
CA TYR A 21 4.87 -2.85 -14.09
C TYR A 21 4.23 -2.05 -12.95
N LEU A 22 4.72 -2.33 -11.75
CA LEU A 22 4.49 -1.51 -10.58
C LEU A 22 5.83 -1.19 -9.92
N LYS A 23 6.06 0.09 -9.64
CA LYS A 23 7.27 0.58 -8.99
C LYS A 23 6.92 1.43 -7.78
N ILE A 24 7.62 1.22 -6.66
CA ILE A 24 7.55 2.12 -5.51
C ILE A 24 8.93 2.77 -5.33
N ASN A 25 8.99 4.08 -5.54
CA ASN A 25 10.23 4.84 -5.73
C ASN A 25 11.09 4.22 -6.84
N GLU A 26 12.24 3.63 -6.46
CA GLU A 26 13.17 2.98 -7.38
C GLU A 26 12.98 1.45 -7.47
N TYR A 27 12.09 0.87 -6.67
CA TYR A 27 11.93 -0.59 -6.57
C TYR A 27 10.79 -1.09 -7.44
N LEU A 28 11.10 -1.98 -8.37
CA LEU A 28 10.11 -2.74 -9.12
C LEU A 28 9.51 -3.83 -8.21
N LEU A 29 8.19 -4.00 -8.24
CA LEU A 29 7.47 -4.99 -7.46
C LEU A 29 6.58 -5.84 -8.37
N ASP A 30 6.72 -7.15 -8.24
CA ASP A 30 5.87 -8.15 -8.89
C ASP A 30 4.97 -8.82 -7.86
N PHE A 31 3.68 -8.98 -8.16
CA PHE A 31 2.75 -9.66 -7.25
C PHE A 31 2.32 -11.03 -7.80
N PRO A 32 2.33 -12.09 -6.97
CA PRO A 32 2.68 -12.10 -5.55
C PRO A 32 4.18 -11.86 -5.27
N CYS A 33 4.48 -11.09 -4.23
CA CYS A 33 5.84 -10.87 -3.73
C CYS A 33 6.07 -11.55 -2.37
N LYS A 34 7.30 -11.51 -1.87
CA LYS A 34 7.65 -11.92 -0.50
C LYS A 34 7.72 -10.70 0.42
N ASP A 35 7.65 -10.95 1.72
CA ASP A 35 7.87 -9.95 2.75
C ASP A 35 9.23 -9.25 2.62
N SER A 36 10.28 -10.00 2.26
CA SER A 36 11.62 -9.47 1.99
C SER A 36 11.65 -8.36 0.94
N ASP A 37 10.79 -8.45 -0.09
CA ASP A 37 10.71 -7.46 -1.16
C ASP A 37 10.19 -6.13 -0.61
N LEU A 38 9.16 -6.17 0.26
CA LEU A 38 8.62 -4.98 0.89
C LEU A 38 9.55 -4.40 1.98
N LEU A 39 10.29 -5.26 2.70
CA LEU A 39 11.32 -4.81 3.63
C LEU A 39 12.43 -4.01 2.92
N ALA A 40 12.79 -4.37 1.69
CA ALA A 40 13.75 -3.60 0.90
C ALA A 40 13.24 -2.19 0.55
N VAL A 41 11.92 -2.04 0.32
CA VAL A 41 11.30 -0.75 -0.02
C VAL A 41 11.10 0.13 1.23
N PHE A 42 10.50 -0.46 2.26
CA PHE A 42 9.96 0.27 3.41
C PHE A 42 10.81 0.17 4.68
N GLY A 43 11.70 -0.82 4.77
CA GLY A 43 12.30 -1.26 6.03
C GLY A 43 11.33 -2.09 6.88
N GLU A 44 11.68 -2.32 8.14
CA GLU A 44 10.82 -3.07 9.08
C GLU A 44 9.44 -2.41 9.26
N PRO A 45 8.35 -3.21 9.33
CA PRO A 45 7.04 -2.69 9.65
C PRO A 45 6.99 -2.19 11.10
N THR A 46 6.22 -1.14 11.33
CA THR A 46 6.00 -0.58 12.67
C THR A 46 5.20 -1.53 13.55
N ARG A 47 4.27 -2.28 12.96
CA ARG A 47 3.45 -3.29 13.64
C ARG A 47 3.35 -4.56 12.82
N LYS A 48 3.37 -5.69 13.52
CA LYS A 48 3.01 -7.01 12.99
C LYS A 48 1.83 -7.52 13.82
N ILE A 49 0.75 -7.93 13.17
CA ILE A 49 -0.44 -8.48 13.83
C ILE A 49 -0.67 -9.87 13.26
N SER A 50 -0.64 -10.89 14.12
CA SER A 50 -0.93 -12.27 13.73
C SER A 50 -2.34 -12.63 14.19
N SER A 51 -3.25 -12.90 13.24
CA SER A 51 -4.57 -13.47 13.53
C SER A 51 -4.79 -14.73 12.70
N SER A 52 -5.71 -14.70 11.72
CA SER A 52 -5.84 -15.75 10.71
C SER A 52 -4.73 -15.68 9.66
N ASN A 53 -4.24 -14.47 9.38
CA ASN A 53 -3.08 -14.19 8.53
C ASN A 53 -2.10 -13.33 9.35
N GLU A 54 -0.84 -13.25 8.90
CA GLU A 54 0.09 -12.24 9.38
C GLU A 54 -0.12 -10.93 8.62
N TYR A 55 -0.27 -9.82 9.34
CA TYR A 55 -0.40 -8.48 8.78
C TYR A 55 0.84 -7.66 9.09
N LEU A 56 1.41 -7.03 8.07
CA LEU A 56 2.55 -6.13 8.20
C LEU A 56 2.08 -4.69 7.95
N ILE A 57 2.34 -3.80 8.90
CA ILE A 57 1.82 -2.43 8.90
C ILE A 57 2.95 -1.43 9.04
N TRP A 58 3.05 -0.50 8.08
CA TRP A 58 3.94 0.65 8.15
C TRP A 58 3.11 1.91 8.45
N ASP A 59 2.82 2.09 9.74
CA ASP A 59 1.95 3.18 10.23
C ASP A 59 2.38 4.56 9.76
N GLU A 60 3.68 4.79 9.76
CA GLU A 60 4.27 6.08 9.39
C GLU A 60 4.15 6.38 7.90
N TYR A 61 3.82 5.40 7.08
CA TYR A 61 3.79 5.51 5.62
C TYR A 61 2.40 5.25 5.02
N GLY A 62 1.45 4.73 5.81
CA GLY A 62 0.10 4.44 5.31
C GLY A 62 -0.02 3.13 4.54
N PHE A 63 0.89 2.17 4.76
CA PHE A 63 0.88 0.87 4.07
C PHE A 63 0.47 -0.29 4.98
N LEU A 64 -0.24 -1.26 4.40
CA LEU A 64 -0.65 -2.52 5.03
C LEU A 64 -0.61 -3.65 4.00
N CYS A 65 -0.09 -4.80 4.35
CA CYS A 65 -0.32 -6.04 3.60
C CYS A 65 -0.63 -7.22 4.54
N SER A 66 -1.13 -8.30 3.96
CA SER A 66 -1.26 -9.59 4.62
C SER A 66 -0.38 -10.63 3.91
N VAL A 67 0.31 -11.44 4.70
CA VAL A 67 1.06 -12.61 4.25
C VAL A 67 0.12 -13.82 4.33
N ASN A 68 -0.02 -14.54 3.22
CA ASN A 68 -0.81 -15.77 3.16
C ASN A 68 -0.01 -16.99 3.65
N ASP A 69 -0.67 -18.15 3.72
CA ASP A 69 -0.08 -19.42 4.19
C ASP A 69 1.14 -19.88 3.36
N ASN A 70 1.28 -19.42 2.12
CA ASN A 70 2.42 -19.71 1.25
C ASN A 70 3.57 -18.70 1.42
N ASN A 71 3.52 -17.86 2.46
CA ASN A 71 4.46 -16.77 2.71
C ASN A 71 4.54 -15.77 1.53
N GLN A 72 3.39 -15.48 0.92
CA GLN A 72 3.26 -14.57 -0.21
C GLN A 72 2.33 -13.41 0.11
N ILE A 73 2.65 -12.28 -0.49
CA ILE A 73 1.85 -11.07 -0.43
C ILE A 73 1.26 -10.86 -1.83
N VAL A 74 -0.06 -10.95 -1.94
CA VAL A 74 -0.78 -10.83 -3.21
C VAL A 74 -1.25 -9.41 -3.52
N SER A 75 -1.16 -8.50 -2.55
CA SER A 75 -1.51 -7.09 -2.73
C SER A 75 -0.95 -6.24 -1.59
N LEU A 76 -0.74 -4.95 -1.87
CA LEU A 76 -0.38 -3.94 -0.88
C LEU A 76 -1.50 -2.90 -0.80
N ARG A 77 -2.01 -2.64 0.40
CA ARG A 77 -3.03 -1.62 0.67
C ARG A 77 -2.36 -0.32 1.07
N VAL A 78 -2.87 0.78 0.53
CA VAL A 78 -2.40 2.14 0.72
C VAL A 78 -3.58 2.96 1.25
N TYR A 79 -3.45 3.50 2.46
CA TYR A 79 -4.51 4.22 3.14
C TYR A 79 -4.29 5.72 3.05
N GLN A 80 -5.20 6.46 2.44
CA GLN A 80 -5.15 7.92 2.31
C GLN A 80 -6.19 8.64 3.18
N GLY A 81 -7.18 7.92 3.73
CA GLY A 81 -8.15 8.47 4.69
C GLY A 81 -7.68 8.37 6.15
N THR A 82 -8.22 9.24 7.02
CA THR A 82 -7.80 9.38 8.44
C THR A 82 -8.79 8.83 9.47
N ASN A 83 -9.94 8.30 9.04
CA ASN A 83 -11.10 8.11 9.94
C ASN A 83 -11.53 6.64 10.11
N ASN A 84 -10.60 5.69 10.15
CA ASN A 84 -10.93 4.29 10.41
C ASN A 84 -10.33 3.83 11.76
N PRO A 85 -11.16 3.50 12.76
CA PRO A 85 -10.69 3.10 14.09
C PRO A 85 -10.16 1.65 14.16
N SER A 86 -10.16 0.92 13.04
CA SER A 86 -9.67 -0.46 12.99
C SER A 86 -8.18 -0.54 13.33
N GLU A 87 -7.81 -1.50 14.18
CA GLU A 87 -6.42 -1.77 14.54
C GLU A 87 -5.55 -2.16 13.33
N TYR A 88 -6.17 -2.69 12.27
CA TYR A 88 -5.46 -3.09 11.05
C TYR A 88 -5.12 -1.89 10.15
N VAL A 89 -5.70 -0.72 10.40
CA VAL A 89 -5.47 0.47 9.58
C VAL A 89 -4.19 1.18 10.04
N PRO A 90 -3.34 1.64 9.11
CA PRO A 90 -2.20 2.49 9.44
C PRO A 90 -2.60 3.76 10.20
N GLN A 91 -1.83 4.12 11.23
CA GLN A 91 -2.13 5.29 12.05
C GLN A 91 -1.97 6.63 11.32
N LYS A 92 -1.15 6.68 10.26
CA LYS A 92 -1.03 7.85 9.39
C LYS A 92 -1.43 7.49 7.97
N SER A 93 -2.07 8.45 7.33
CA SER A 93 -2.39 8.35 5.91
C SER A 93 -1.13 8.49 5.06
N PHE A 94 -1.10 7.75 3.97
CA PHE A 94 -0.15 7.87 2.87
C PHE A 94 -0.20 9.29 2.33
N SER A 95 0.95 9.96 2.38
CA SER A 95 1.14 11.33 1.90
C SER A 95 1.97 11.39 0.61
N GLY A 96 2.19 10.24 -0.02
CA GLY A 96 2.93 10.12 -1.27
C GLY A 96 2.05 10.35 -2.49
N LYS A 97 2.58 9.98 -3.65
CA LYS A 97 1.91 10.12 -4.96
C LYS A 97 1.65 8.78 -5.62
N LEU A 98 0.62 8.72 -6.44
CA LEU A 98 0.28 7.57 -7.28
C LEU A 98 0.22 8.07 -8.73
N PHE A 99 0.97 7.43 -9.60
CA PHE A 99 0.96 7.70 -11.03
C PHE A 99 0.45 6.49 -11.80
N LEU A 100 -0.36 6.74 -12.83
CA LEU A 100 -0.68 5.78 -13.87
C LEU A 100 -0.01 6.24 -15.17
N GLU A 101 0.93 5.45 -15.66
CA GLU A 101 1.87 5.83 -16.70
C GLU A 101 2.62 7.12 -16.29
N GLU A 102 2.23 8.28 -16.81
CA GLU A 102 2.81 9.59 -16.47
C GLU A 102 1.84 10.52 -15.70
N ASP A 103 0.58 10.12 -15.56
CA ASP A 103 -0.48 10.95 -14.97
C ASP A 103 -0.58 10.75 -13.45
N ASP A 104 -0.55 11.84 -12.68
CA ASP A 104 -0.81 11.83 -11.23
C ASP A 104 -2.31 11.56 -11.02
N ILE A 105 -2.62 10.45 -10.36
CA ILE A 105 -3.99 10.03 -10.10
C ILE A 105 -4.23 9.86 -8.60
N THR A 106 -5.48 10.06 -8.21
CA THR A 106 -5.96 9.87 -6.85
C THR A 106 -6.94 8.72 -6.78
N PHE A 107 -7.04 8.11 -5.59
CA PHE A 107 -7.98 7.00 -5.35
C PHE A 107 -9.46 7.35 -5.60
N ASN A 108 -9.82 8.63 -5.75
CA ASN A 108 -11.20 9.05 -6.02
C ASN A 108 -11.58 8.93 -7.51
N GLU A 109 -10.60 8.82 -8.40
CA GLU A 109 -10.80 8.88 -9.86
C GLU A 109 -11.07 7.52 -10.50
N PHE A 110 -10.90 6.42 -9.76
CA PHE A 110 -11.10 5.07 -10.27
C PHE A 110 -11.81 4.16 -9.27
N SER A 111 -12.47 3.12 -9.79
CA SER A 111 -12.94 1.99 -8.97
C SER A 111 -11.97 0.80 -9.08
N LYS A 112 -11.60 0.43 -10.30
CA LYS A 112 -10.60 -0.59 -10.62
C LYS A 112 -9.89 -0.20 -11.91
N ILE A 113 -8.57 -0.38 -11.95
CA ILE A 113 -7.73 -0.22 -13.15
C ILE A 113 -6.97 -1.53 -13.35
N GLY A 114 -7.16 -2.17 -14.50
CA GLY A 114 -6.40 -3.36 -14.88
C GLY A 114 -5.05 -2.97 -15.49
N LEU A 115 -3.99 -3.63 -15.07
CA LEU A 115 -2.61 -3.44 -15.49
C LEU A 115 -2.03 -4.81 -15.88
N GLY A 116 -2.55 -5.37 -16.98
CA GLY A 116 -2.21 -6.72 -17.41
C GLY A 116 -2.59 -7.76 -16.35
N LYS A 117 -1.58 -8.38 -15.73
CA LYS A 117 -1.77 -9.45 -14.71
C LYS A 117 -2.22 -8.92 -13.35
N ILE A 118 -1.92 -7.66 -13.04
CA ILE A 118 -2.27 -7.03 -11.76
C ILE A 118 -3.34 -5.95 -11.96
N ALA A 119 -3.86 -5.42 -10.86
CA ALA A 119 -4.80 -4.32 -10.88
C ALA A 119 -4.63 -3.41 -9.66
N ILE A 120 -5.05 -2.16 -9.84
CA ILE A 120 -5.26 -1.19 -8.76
C ILE A 120 -6.76 -1.16 -8.45
N HIS A 121 -7.12 -1.38 -7.20
CA HIS A 121 -8.51 -1.39 -6.74
C HIS A 121 -8.71 -0.29 -5.72
N ARG A 122 -9.77 0.49 -5.82
CA ARG A 122 -10.16 1.43 -4.76
C ARG A 122 -10.61 0.68 -3.51
N LEU A 123 -10.23 1.19 -2.33
CA LEU A 123 -10.69 0.67 -1.05
C LEU A 123 -11.91 1.44 -0.54
N GLY A 124 -12.88 0.69 -0.02
CA GLY A 124 -14.19 1.18 0.41
C GLY A 124 -15.27 0.93 -0.64
N SER A 125 -16.52 0.82 -0.19
CA SER A 125 -17.67 0.68 -1.09
C SER A 125 -18.17 2.04 -1.58
N GLU A 126 -19.02 2.07 -2.61
CA GLU A 126 -19.60 3.32 -3.14
C GLU A 126 -20.48 4.05 -2.11
N ASN A 127 -21.06 3.30 -1.16
CA ASN A 127 -21.94 3.80 -0.12
C ASN A 127 -21.22 4.05 1.22
N GLU A 128 -19.92 3.78 1.31
CA GLU A 128 -19.11 3.96 2.52
C GLU A 128 -18.01 5.01 2.31
N THR A 129 -17.34 5.37 3.40
CA THR A 129 -16.18 6.25 3.33
C THR A 129 -15.08 5.56 2.53
N ARG A 130 -14.62 6.19 1.45
CA ARG A 130 -13.44 5.77 0.68
C ARG A 130 -12.19 6.16 1.45
N PHE A 131 -11.23 5.25 1.56
CA PHE A 131 -10.06 5.47 2.43
C PHE A 131 -8.72 5.11 1.80
N GLY A 132 -8.67 4.75 0.52
CA GLY A 132 -7.42 4.52 -0.20
C GLY A 132 -7.57 3.56 -1.37
N PHE A 133 -6.53 2.78 -1.63
CA PHE A 133 -6.47 1.84 -2.75
C PHE A 133 -5.56 0.63 -2.43
N SER A 134 -5.78 -0.46 -3.14
CA SER A 134 -4.93 -1.65 -3.14
C SER A 134 -4.22 -1.74 -4.47
N ILE A 135 -2.94 -2.06 -4.45
CA ILE A 135 -2.14 -2.35 -5.63
C ILE A 135 -1.72 -3.81 -5.66
N GLY A 136 -1.38 -4.31 -6.84
CA GLY A 136 -0.83 -5.65 -7.00
C GLY A 136 -1.87 -6.77 -7.05
N VAL A 137 -3.17 -6.44 -7.07
CA VAL A 137 -4.23 -7.47 -7.11
C VAL A 137 -4.09 -8.30 -8.37
N ASN A 138 -3.51 -9.49 -8.24
CA ASN A 138 -3.28 -10.39 -9.36
C ASN A 138 -4.56 -11.16 -9.67
N ASN A 139 -5.23 -10.84 -10.78
CA ASN A 139 -6.51 -11.45 -11.15
C ASN A 139 -6.36 -12.90 -11.63
N ASP A 140 -5.14 -13.28 -12.06
CA ASP A 140 -4.83 -14.63 -12.54
C ASP A 140 -4.39 -15.57 -11.41
N TYR A 141 -4.09 -15.02 -10.23
CA TYR A 141 -3.66 -15.79 -9.07
C TYR A 141 -4.84 -16.53 -8.45
N LYS A 142 -4.88 -17.85 -8.66
CA LYS A 142 -5.84 -18.75 -8.00
C LYS A 142 -5.21 -19.29 -6.72
N VAL A 143 -5.88 -19.03 -5.59
CA VAL A 143 -5.58 -19.64 -4.28
C VAL A 143 -6.03 -21.10 -4.29
#